data_AF-A0A9D9X4F1-F1
#
_entry.id   AF-A0A9D9X4F1-F1
#
_cell.length_a   1.000
_cell.length_b   1.000
_cell.length_c   1.000
_cell.angle_alpha   90.00
_cell.angle_beta   90.00
_cell.angle_gamma   90.00
#
_symmetry.space_group_name_H-M   'P 1'
#
loop_
_entity.id
_entity.type
_entity.pdbx_description
1 polymer ?
#
loop_
_entity_poly.entity_id
_entity_poly.type
_entity_poly.pdbx_seq_one_letter_code
_entity_poly.pdbx_strand_id
1 'polypeptide(L)'
;MTVSDAGPQRVDALEGRVVAGPVGAGSKSQREAVWIETAQGRYLLRRRTGPSHGDATLARYVGLRVVCSGFIVGTSLLADRIDVIGPGV
;
A
#
# COMPACT_ATOMS: atom_id res chain seq x y z
N MET A 1 12.05 11.96 17.36
CA MET A 1 11.30 10.97 16.57
C MET A 1 12.30 10.32 15.64
N THR A 2 12.89 9.20 16.08
CA THR A 2 13.96 8.50 15.34
C THR A 2 13.34 7.90 14.10
N VAL A 3 13.60 8.49 12.94
CA VAL A 3 13.32 7.85 11.65
C VAL A 3 14.34 6.73 11.58
N SER A 4 13.96 5.52 12.01
CA SER A 4 14.85 4.37 11.89
C SER A 4 15.21 4.22 10.42
N ASP A 5 16.52 4.24 10.16
CA ASP A 5 17.20 3.99 8.88
C ASP A 5 17.07 2.51 8.48
N ALA A 6 15.85 1.97 8.63
CA ALA A 6 15.51 0.65 8.19
C ALA A 6 15.45 0.72 6.66
N GLY A 7 16.51 0.22 6.02
CA GLY A 7 16.54 0.02 4.58
C GLY A 7 15.34 -0.80 4.08
N PRO A 8 15.17 -0.92 2.75
CA PRO A 8 14.02 -1.59 2.17
C PRO A 8 13.80 -2.98 2.76
N GLN A 9 12.64 -3.21 3.40
CA GLN A 9 12.28 -4.51 3.93
C GLN A 9 11.55 -5.31 2.85
N ARG A 10 12.15 -6.42 2.41
CA ARG A 10 11.49 -7.32 1.45
C ARG A 10 10.32 -8.06 2.12
N VAL A 11 9.22 -8.19 1.39
CA VAL A 11 8.06 -9.01 1.77
C VAL A 11 7.68 -9.91 0.60
N ASP A 12 7.41 -11.19 0.87
CA ASP A 12 7.07 -12.16 -0.19
C ASP A 12 5.57 -12.50 -0.23
N ALA A 13 4.85 -12.34 0.89
CA ALA A 13 3.43 -12.66 0.99
C ALA A 13 2.74 -11.80 2.07
N LEU A 14 2.73 -10.48 1.89
CA LEU A 14 2.02 -9.58 2.79
C LEU A 14 0.54 -9.54 2.43
N GLU A 15 -0.29 -10.12 3.30
CA GLU A 15 -1.74 -10.13 3.14
C GLU A 15 -2.38 -8.90 3.81
N GLY A 16 -3.40 -8.35 3.15
CA GLY A 16 -4.23 -7.32 3.75
C GLY A 16 -5.45 -6.95 2.93
N ARG A 17 -6.27 -6.06 3.51
CA ARG A 17 -7.41 -5.44 2.84
C ARG A 17 -6.96 -4.16 2.15
N VAL A 18 -7.37 -3.97 0.90
CA VAL A 18 -7.11 -2.73 0.19
C VAL A 18 -8.21 -1.72 0.49
N VAL A 19 -7.82 -0.51 0.89
CA VAL A 19 -8.74 0.58 1.24
C VAL A 19 -8.30 1.90 0.60
N ALA A 20 -9.27 2.76 0.29
CA ALA A 20 -8.99 4.14 -0.06
C ALA A 20 -8.89 4.99 1.22
N GLY A 21 -8.05 6.03 1.21
CA GLY A 21 -8.02 6.98 2.31
C GLY A 21 -7.00 8.10 2.12
N PRO A 22 -7.08 9.15 2.96
CA PRO A 22 -6.25 10.34 2.80
C PRO A 22 -4.78 10.03 3.09
N VAL A 23 -3.88 10.63 2.31
CA VAL A 23 -2.45 10.73 2.59
C VAL A 23 -2.07 12.21 2.76
N GLY A 24 -1.16 12.51 3.69
CA GLY A 24 -0.73 13.89 3.95
C GLY A 24 -1.81 14.77 4.57
N ALA A 25 -2.65 14.19 5.44
CA ALA A 25 -3.72 14.91 6.13
C ALA A 25 -3.18 16.19 6.82
N GLY A 26 -3.90 17.30 6.65
CA GLY A 26 -3.48 18.60 7.19
C GLY A 26 -2.42 19.35 6.37
N SER A 27 -2.07 18.88 5.18
CA SER A 27 -1.12 19.56 4.27
C SER A 27 -1.77 19.97 2.94
N LYS A 28 -1.15 20.92 2.23
CA LYS A 28 -1.53 21.30 0.85
C LYS A 28 -1.46 20.15 -0.16
N SER A 29 -0.82 19.04 0.22
CA SER A 29 -0.68 17.84 -0.59
C SER A 29 -1.65 16.73 -0.18
N GLN A 30 -2.66 17.04 0.63
CA GLN A 30 -3.69 16.07 0.99
C GLN A 30 -4.38 15.56 -0.27
N ARG A 31 -4.38 14.24 -0.43
CA ARG A 31 -5.07 13.56 -1.53
C ARG A 31 -5.55 12.19 -1.09
N GLU A 32 -6.48 11.64 -1.84
CA GLU A 32 -6.84 10.24 -1.71
C GLU A 32 -5.74 9.35 -2.26
N ALA A 33 -5.48 8.24 -1.57
CA ALA A 33 -4.55 7.22 -2.00
C ALA A 33 -5.07 5.83 -1.65
N VAL A 34 -4.44 4.82 -2.24
CA VAL A 34 -4.75 3.41 -1.97
C VAL A 34 -3.79 2.88 -0.92
N TRP A 35 -4.33 2.17 0.04
CA TRP A 35 -3.61 1.60 1.17
C TRP A 35 -3.89 0.11 1.28
N ILE A 36 -2.97 -0.62 1.91
CA ILE A 36 -3.20 -1.97 2.39
C ILE A 36 -3.20 -1.99 3.91
N GLU A 37 -4.29 -2.48 4.51
CA GLU A 37 -4.44 -2.71 5.94
C GLU A 37 -4.12 -4.16 6.25
N THR A 38 -3.08 -4.36 7.05
CA THR A 38 -2.55 -5.67 7.43
C THR A 38 -2.59 -5.80 8.95
N ALA A 39 -2.36 -7.01 9.48
CA ALA A 39 -2.23 -7.22 10.92
C ALA A 39 -1.07 -6.44 11.57
N GLN A 40 -0.06 -6.04 10.77
CA GLN A 40 1.14 -5.34 11.23
C GLN A 40 0.99 -3.81 11.16
N GLY A 41 -0.08 -3.32 10.53
CA GLY A 41 -0.30 -1.91 10.28
C GLY A 41 -0.74 -1.64 8.85
N ARG A 42 -0.76 -0.35 8.51
CA ARG A 42 -1.26 0.14 7.23
C ARG A 42 -0.13 0.75 6.40
N TYR A 43 -0.06 0.37 5.13
CA TYR A 43 0.97 0.84 4.20
C TYR A 43 0.35 1.48 2.97
N LEU A 44 0.96 2.55 2.47
CA LEU A 44 0.60 3.17 1.21
C LEU A 44 0.93 2.20 0.09
N LEU A 45 -0.08 1.68 -0.59
CA LEU A 45 0.10 0.69 -1.64
C LEU A 45 0.51 1.39 -2.93
N ARG A 46 1.63 0.96 -3.51
CA ARG A 46 2.14 1.44 -4.80
C ARG A 46 2.58 0.24 -5.62
N ARG A 47 2.34 0.26 -6.93
CA ARG A 47 2.95 -0.71 -7.83
C ARG A 47 4.32 -0.22 -8.26
N ARG A 48 5.31 -1.11 -8.34
CA ARG A 48 6.66 -0.78 -8.81
C ARG A 48 6.67 -0.24 -10.24
N THR A 49 5.80 -0.77 -11.09
CA THR A 49 5.65 -0.37 -12.49
C THR A 49 4.53 0.67 -12.71
N GLY A 50 3.86 1.08 -11.63
CA GLY A 50 2.74 2.02 -11.69
C GLY A 50 3.18 3.48 -11.58
N PRO A 51 2.27 4.44 -11.89
CA PRO A 51 2.52 5.84 -11.64
C PRO A 51 2.71 6.09 -10.14
N SER A 52 3.46 7.15 -9.80
CA SER A 52 3.72 7.48 -8.40
C SER A 52 2.45 7.80 -7.61
N HIS A 53 1.46 8.38 -8.27
CA HIS A 53 0.18 8.84 -7.73
C HIS A 53 -0.95 8.54 -8.71
N GLY A 54 -2.17 8.38 -8.20
CA GLY A 54 -3.36 8.21 -9.05
C GLY A 54 -3.36 6.92 -9.89
N ASP A 55 -2.80 5.82 -9.37
CA ASP A 55 -2.81 4.54 -10.08
C ASP A 55 -4.23 3.96 -10.11
N ALA A 56 -4.95 4.19 -11.22
CA ALA A 56 -6.30 3.68 -11.43
C ALA A 56 -6.39 2.14 -11.38
N THR A 57 -5.28 1.43 -11.55
CA THR A 57 -5.25 -0.03 -11.40
C THR A 57 -5.44 -0.42 -9.93
N LEU A 58 -4.80 0.31 -9.02
CA LEU A 58 -4.92 0.05 -7.58
C LEU A 58 -6.33 0.36 -7.06
N ALA A 59 -7.00 1.35 -7.65
CA ALA A 59 -8.38 1.67 -7.31
C ALA A 59 -9.33 0.47 -7.51
N ARG A 60 -9.04 -0.43 -8.46
CA ARG A 60 -9.84 -1.64 -8.71
C ARG A 60 -9.76 -2.67 -7.60
N TYR A 61 -8.72 -2.60 -6.76
CA TYR A 61 -8.54 -3.52 -5.65
C TYR A 61 -9.22 -3.04 -4.37
N VAL A 62 -9.67 -1.78 -4.31
CA VAL A 62 -10.32 -1.23 -3.12
C VAL A 62 -11.53 -2.08 -2.73
N GLY A 63 -11.57 -2.49 -1.45
CA GLY A 63 -12.58 -3.40 -0.93
C GLY A 63 -12.26 -4.89 -1.08
N LEU A 64 -11.13 -5.26 -1.70
CA LEU A 64 -10.67 -6.64 -1.84
C LEU A 64 -9.58 -6.99 -0.82
N ARG A 65 -9.40 -8.29 -0.57
CA ARG A 65 -8.20 -8.85 0.07
C ARG A 65 -7.20 -9.22 -1.00
N VAL A 66 -5.95 -8.88 -0.76
CA VAL A 66 -4.83 -9.18 -1.65
C VAL A 66 -3.66 -9.76 -0.88
N VAL A 67 -2.82 -10.49 -1.59
CA VAL A 67 -1.46 -10.85 -1.16
C VAL A 67 -0.48 -10.12 -2.05
N CYS A 68 0.48 -9.44 -1.43
CA CYS A 68 1.49 -8.63 -2.11
C CYS A 68 2.89 -9.16 -1.87
N SER A 69 3.74 -9.12 -2.90
CA SER A 69 5.19 -9.27 -2.78
C SER A 69 5.89 -7.98 -3.23
N GLY A 70 7.00 -7.62 -2.59
CA GLY A 70 7.78 -6.43 -2.94
C GLY A 70 8.59 -5.91 -1.76
N PHE A 71 8.61 -4.58 -1.58
CA PHE A 71 9.41 -3.93 -0.55
C PHE A 71 8.62 -2.90 0.24
N ILE A 72 8.75 -2.91 1.56
CA ILE A 72 8.31 -1.84 2.44
C ILE A 72 9.46 -0.84 2.59
N VAL A 73 9.18 0.42 2.32
CA VAL A 73 10.10 1.55 2.50
C VAL A 73 9.37 2.65 3.26
N GLY A 74 9.75 2.87 4.51
CA GLY A 74 9.00 3.73 5.44
C GLY A 74 7.56 3.24 5.59
N THR A 75 6.60 4.06 5.19
CA THR A 75 5.16 3.73 5.24
C THR A 75 4.59 3.24 3.91
N SER A 76 5.41 3.07 2.89
CA SER A 76 4.98 2.63 1.55
C SER A 76 5.31 1.18 1.29
N LEU A 77 4.36 0.43 0.74
CA LEU A 77 4.59 -0.87 0.13
C LEU A 77 4.72 -0.68 -1.39
N LEU A 78 5.91 -0.92 -1.92
CA LEU A 78 6.18 -1.00 -3.35
C LEU A 78 6.00 -2.44 -3.80
N ALA A 79 4.82 -2.77 -4.31
CA ALA A 79 4.44 -4.10 -4.75
C ALA A 79 4.98 -4.40 -6.16
N ASP A 80 5.70 -5.51 -6.28
CA ASP A 80 6.07 -6.14 -7.55
C ASP A 80 4.91 -6.99 -8.10
N ARG A 81 4.17 -7.66 -7.21
CA ARG A 81 3.00 -8.49 -7.52
C ARG A 81 1.88 -8.22 -6.52
N ILE A 82 0.65 -8.26 -7.02
CA ILE A 82 -0.58 -8.15 -6.23
C ILE A 82 -1.53 -9.22 -6.75
N ASP A 83 -1.85 -10.19 -5.89
CA ASP A 83 -2.77 -11.27 -6.20
C ASP A 83 -4.05 -11.09 -5.38
N VAL A 84 -5.21 -11.09 -6.02
CA VAL A 84 -6.50 -11.00 -5.35
C VAL A 84 -6.86 -12.36 -4.77
N ILE A 85 -7.13 -12.41 -3.48
CA ILE A 85 -7.49 -13.66 -2.77
C ILE A 85 -8.95 -13.71 -2.32
N GLY A 86 -9.69 -12.60 -2.41
CA GLY A 86 -11.12 -12.60 -2.11
C GLY A 86 -11.70 -11.22 -1.76
N PRO A 87 -12.97 -11.16 -1.35
CA PRO A 87 -13.61 -9.94 -0.87
C PRO A 87 -13.06 -9.51 0.50
N GLY A 88 -13.00 -8.20 0.74
CA GLY A 88 -12.46 -7.57 1.95
C GLY A 88 -13.41 -7.42 3.13
N VAL A 89 -14.39 -8.32 3.28
CA VAL A 89 -15.46 -8.26 4.31
C VAL A 89 -14.97 -7.82 5.68
#